data_AF-A0A2G5H865-F1
#
_entry.id   AF-A0A2G5H865-F1
#
_cell.length_a   1.000
_cell.length_b   1.000
_cell.length_c   1.000
_cell.angle_alpha   90.00
_cell.angle_beta   90.00
_cell.angle_gamma   90.00
#
_symmetry.space_group_name_H-M   'P 1'
#
loop_
_entity.id
_entity.type
_entity.pdbx_description
1 polymer ?
#
loop_
_entity_poly.entity_id
_entity_poly.type
_entity_poly.pdbx_seq_one_letter_code
_entity_poly.pdbx_strand_id
1 'polypeptide(L)'
;MSPSIMSPTNQAKHEGEDTTALRERLEGLPQELYNEIYNWTFTAASKIRFFYELRFREEEPSIEGADSSIETRIVRNRLFSHLMHVDRASRTQFAKSHFGQGSILVTFGWNDLIEVLRAVQEDHLPLLRLYVRGERCDELDSYRQQLFTLRCQLRGFDTVEQILVFSGLEKVLKDEFDGK
;
A
#
# COMPACT_ATOMS: atom_id res chain seq x y z
N MET A 1 -28.03 -49.23 17.73
CA MET A 1 -26.79 -48.48 17.44
C MET A 1 -27.23 -47.07 17.07
N SER A 2 -27.03 -46.12 17.97
CA SER A 2 -27.42 -44.71 17.78
C SER A 2 -26.14 -43.87 17.63
N PRO A 3 -26.09 -42.90 16.71
CA PRO A 3 -24.90 -42.08 16.52
C PRO A 3 -24.79 -41.02 17.63
N SER A 4 -23.62 -40.96 18.27
CA SER A 4 -23.26 -39.90 19.22
C SER A 4 -23.23 -38.54 18.52
N ILE A 5 -24.01 -37.60 19.05
CA ILE A 5 -23.92 -36.17 18.75
C ILE A 5 -22.65 -35.65 19.43
N MET A 6 -21.62 -35.31 18.65
CA MET A 6 -20.52 -34.49 19.16
C MET A 6 -20.97 -33.03 19.17
N SER A 7 -21.10 -32.47 20.37
CA SER A 7 -21.21 -31.03 20.58
C SER A 7 -19.92 -30.33 20.17
N PRO A 8 -19.96 -29.24 19.38
CA PRO A 8 -18.81 -28.36 19.20
C PRO A 8 -18.68 -27.46 20.42
N THR A 9 -17.80 -27.86 21.33
CA THR A 9 -17.43 -27.08 22.52
C THR A 9 -16.33 -26.07 22.18
N ASN A 10 -16.59 -24.80 22.48
CA ASN A 10 -15.63 -23.75 22.86
C ASN A 10 -14.57 -23.30 21.84
N GLN A 11 -14.93 -22.43 20.89
CA GLN A 11 -13.95 -21.54 20.24
C GLN A 11 -14.26 -20.04 20.32
N ALA A 12 -15.40 -19.63 20.88
CA ALA A 12 -15.84 -18.22 20.81
C ALA A 12 -15.49 -17.34 22.03
N LYS A 13 -14.70 -17.82 23.01
CA LYS A 13 -14.55 -17.12 24.31
C LYS A 13 -13.17 -16.53 24.62
N HIS A 14 -12.18 -16.68 23.74
CA HIS A 14 -10.79 -16.30 24.06
C HIS A 14 -10.33 -14.92 23.55
N GLU A 15 -11.03 -14.29 22.60
CA GLU A 15 -10.56 -13.04 21.98
C GLU A 15 -10.91 -11.77 22.80
N GLY A 16 -11.96 -11.83 23.63
CA GLY A 16 -12.45 -10.68 24.40
C GLY A 16 -11.63 -10.34 25.64
N GLU A 17 -11.04 -11.33 26.31
CA GLU A 17 -10.20 -11.12 27.50
C GLU A 17 -8.82 -10.54 27.13
N ASP A 18 -8.29 -10.92 25.97
CA ASP A 18 -6.94 -10.56 25.54
C ASP A 18 -6.83 -9.07 25.16
N THR A 19 -7.88 -8.52 24.53
CA THR A 19 -7.91 -7.09 24.14
C THR A 19 -8.07 -6.15 25.34
N THR A 20 -8.85 -6.54 26.35
CA THR A 20 -9.03 -5.75 27.58
C THR A 20 -7.75 -5.75 28.41
N ALA A 21 -7.13 -6.92 28.60
CA ALA A 21 -5.86 -7.04 29.31
C ALA A 21 -4.71 -6.29 28.60
N LEU A 22 -4.70 -6.28 27.27
CA LEU A 22 -3.74 -5.50 26.49
C LEU A 22 -3.93 -3.99 26.68
N ARG A 23 -5.17 -3.51 26.68
CA ARG A 23 -5.46 -2.08 26.90
C ARG A 23 -4.98 -1.64 28.28
N GLU A 24 -5.31 -2.39 29.34
CA GLU A 24 -4.88 -2.07 30.70
C GLU A 24 -3.34 -1.99 30.82
N ARG A 25 -2.63 -2.91 30.15
CA ARG A 25 -1.16 -2.89 30.10
C ARG A 25 -0.61 -1.69 29.36
N LEU A 26 -1.21 -1.30 28.23
CA LEU A 26 -0.78 -0.12 27.46
C LEU A 26 -1.02 1.19 28.22
N GLU A 27 -2.13 1.30 28.94
CA GLU A 27 -2.47 2.47 29.76
C GLU A 27 -1.56 2.62 30.99
N GLY A 28 -1.00 1.51 31.49
CA GLY A 28 -0.03 1.51 32.59
C GLY A 28 1.41 1.83 32.19
N LEU A 29 1.71 2.00 30.90
CA LEU A 29 3.06 2.29 30.44
C LEU A 29 3.48 3.74 30.76
N PRO A 30 4.78 3.97 31.06
CA PRO A 30 5.36 5.32 30.96
C PRO A 30 5.05 5.94 29.59
N GLN A 31 4.70 7.22 29.58
CA GLN A 31 4.28 7.93 28.37
C GLN A 31 5.30 7.83 27.23
N GLU A 32 6.60 7.79 27.55
CA GLU A 32 7.69 7.63 26.60
C GLU A 32 7.58 6.30 25.83
N LEU A 33 7.37 5.19 26.54
CA LEU A 33 7.22 3.86 25.94
C LEU A 33 5.92 3.75 25.13
N TYR A 34 4.83 4.34 25.64
CA TYR A 34 3.58 4.42 24.87
C TYR A 34 3.80 5.15 23.55
N ASN A 35 4.49 6.30 23.57
CA ASN A 35 4.78 7.08 22.38
C ASN A 35 5.68 6.31 21.40
N GLU A 36 6.68 5.56 21.89
CA GLU A 36 7.52 4.71 21.04
C GLU A 36 6.72 3.60 20.35
N ILE A 37 5.91 2.87 21.10
CA ILE A 37 5.05 1.80 20.55
C ILE A 37 4.07 2.39 19.54
N TYR A 38 3.46 3.53 19.87
CA TYR A 38 2.55 4.23 18.98
C TYR A 38 3.25 4.63 17.68
N ASN A 39 4.44 5.24 17.77
CA ASN A 39 5.24 5.62 16.62
C ASN A 39 5.62 4.41 15.77
N TRP A 40 6.07 3.29 16.36
CA TRP A 40 6.40 2.08 15.61
C TRP A 40 5.18 1.46 14.95
N THR A 41 4.02 1.51 15.60
CA THR A 41 2.77 0.93 15.07
C THR A 41 2.26 1.73 13.87
N PHE A 42 2.30 3.06 13.94
CA PHE A 42 1.77 3.95 12.90
C PHE A 42 2.85 4.50 11.97
N THR A 43 4.04 3.90 11.95
CA THR A 43 5.07 4.19 10.95
C THR A 43 5.31 2.98 10.06
N ALA A 44 5.00 3.12 8.77
CA ALA A 44 5.30 2.10 7.78
C ALA A 44 6.76 2.21 7.31
N ALA A 45 7.39 1.06 7.06
CA ALA A 45 8.64 1.04 6.31
C ALA A 45 8.39 1.46 4.85
N SER A 46 9.37 2.15 4.26
CA SER A 46 9.40 2.44 2.83
C SER A 46 9.40 1.12 2.04
N LYS A 47 8.47 1.02 1.09
CA LYS A 47 8.25 -0.16 0.25
C LYS A 47 7.84 0.26 -1.15
N ILE A 48 8.04 -0.65 -2.09
CA ILE A 48 7.53 -0.56 -3.46
C ILE A 48 6.24 -1.36 -3.49
N ARG A 49 5.11 -0.72 -3.82
CA ARG A 49 3.79 -1.35 -3.77
C ARG A 49 3.31 -1.59 -5.17
N PHE A 50 3.09 -2.84 -5.51
CA PHE A 50 2.52 -3.21 -6.80
C PHE A 50 1.03 -3.38 -6.65
N PHE A 51 0.27 -2.70 -7.48
CA PHE A 51 -1.16 -2.87 -7.57
C PHE A 51 -1.58 -3.23 -8.98
N TYR A 52 -2.18 -4.40 -9.09
CA TYR A 52 -2.65 -4.94 -10.35
C TYR A 52 -3.87 -5.81 -10.10
N GLU A 53 -4.86 -5.68 -10.96
CA GLU A 53 -5.99 -6.58 -10.93
C GLU A 53 -5.62 -7.97 -11.49
N LEU A 54 -5.58 -8.98 -10.61
CA LEU A 54 -5.25 -10.38 -10.96
C LEU A 54 -6.15 -10.98 -12.04
N ARG A 55 -7.35 -10.42 -12.26
CA ARG A 55 -8.34 -10.96 -13.21
C ARG A 55 -7.86 -10.96 -14.66
N PHE A 56 -6.83 -10.20 -14.98
CA PHE A 56 -6.36 -10.00 -16.35
C PHE A 56 -4.90 -10.43 -16.59
N ARG A 57 -4.26 -11.13 -15.63
CA ARG A 57 -2.86 -11.54 -15.75
C ARG A 57 -2.67 -13.02 -15.45
N GLU A 58 -1.93 -13.68 -16.33
CA GLU A 58 -1.45 -15.06 -16.14
C GLU A 58 -0.22 -15.11 -15.22
N GLU A 59 0.53 -14.00 -15.12
CA GLU A 59 1.78 -13.91 -14.36
C GLU A 59 1.81 -12.68 -13.44
N GLU A 60 2.46 -12.82 -12.27
CA GLU A 60 2.70 -11.69 -11.38
C GLU A 60 3.69 -10.71 -12.01
N PRO A 61 3.42 -9.40 -11.99
CA PRO A 61 4.37 -8.43 -12.50
C PRO A 61 5.64 -8.44 -11.65
N SER A 62 6.77 -8.48 -12.37
CA SER A 62 8.12 -8.38 -11.84
C SER A 62 8.84 -7.16 -12.42
N ILE A 63 9.99 -6.83 -11.84
CA ILE A 63 10.88 -5.79 -12.36
C ILE A 63 12.06 -6.49 -13.00
N GLU A 64 12.17 -6.40 -14.32
CA GLU A 64 13.29 -7.01 -15.02
C GLU A 64 14.61 -6.38 -14.56
N GLY A 65 15.57 -7.24 -14.18
CA GLY A 65 16.88 -6.79 -13.72
C GLY A 65 16.88 -6.04 -12.38
N ALA A 66 15.83 -6.23 -11.56
CA ALA A 66 15.87 -5.86 -10.15
C ALA A 66 16.71 -6.87 -9.36
N ASP A 67 17.62 -6.35 -8.54
CA ASP A 67 18.40 -7.17 -7.62
C ASP A 67 17.53 -7.65 -6.45
N SER A 68 18.01 -8.67 -5.71
CA SER A 68 17.29 -9.24 -4.58
C SER A 68 16.94 -8.20 -3.50
N SER A 69 17.72 -7.13 -3.37
CA SER A 69 17.47 -6.00 -2.47
C SER A 69 16.14 -5.31 -2.77
N ILE A 70 15.87 -5.00 -4.05
CA ILE A 70 14.63 -4.37 -4.51
C ILE A 70 13.46 -5.33 -4.32
N GLU A 71 13.60 -6.60 -4.71
CA GLU A 71 12.53 -7.59 -4.59
C GLU A 71 12.02 -7.76 -3.14
N THR A 72 12.91 -7.71 -2.14
CA THR A 72 12.49 -7.77 -0.72
C THR A 72 11.68 -6.56 -0.25
N ARG A 73 11.69 -5.45 -1.01
CA ARG A 73 10.91 -4.24 -0.74
C ARG A 73 9.59 -4.21 -1.51
N ILE A 74 9.38 -5.12 -2.45
CA ILE A 74 8.13 -5.20 -3.21
C ILE A 74 7.03 -5.84 -2.36
N VAL A 75 5.89 -5.17 -2.28
CA VAL A 75 4.66 -5.67 -1.67
C VAL A 75 3.57 -5.66 -2.73
N ARG A 76 3.01 -6.83 -3.04
CA ARG A 76 2.03 -7.02 -4.11
C ARG A 76 0.61 -6.99 -3.55
N ASN A 77 -0.29 -6.25 -4.22
CA ASN A 77 -1.73 -6.16 -3.98
C ASN A 77 -2.14 -5.90 -2.52
N ARG A 78 -1.36 -5.09 -1.81
CA ARG A 78 -1.70 -4.60 -0.46
C ARG A 78 -1.67 -3.08 -0.44
N LEU A 79 -2.74 -2.48 -0.97
CA LEU A 79 -2.85 -1.02 -0.99
C LEU A 79 -3.24 -0.42 0.35
N PHE A 80 -4.09 -1.12 1.11
CA PHE A 80 -4.63 -0.61 2.36
C PHE A 80 -4.31 -1.56 3.50
N SER A 81 -3.51 -1.08 4.43
CA SER A 81 -3.39 -1.71 5.75
C SER A 81 -4.68 -1.47 6.53
N HIS A 82 -5.01 -2.39 7.45
CA HIS A 82 -6.08 -2.17 8.44
C HIS A 82 -5.85 -0.89 9.27
N LEU A 83 -4.60 -0.43 9.36
CA LEU A 83 -4.19 0.85 9.97
C LEU A 83 -4.71 2.08 9.22
N MET A 84 -5.35 1.93 8.05
CA MET A 84 -6.06 3.01 7.36
C MET A 84 -7.49 3.22 7.90
N HIS A 85 -7.95 2.40 8.85
CA HIS A 85 -9.29 2.46 9.43
C HIS A 85 -9.32 2.89 10.90
N VAL A 86 -8.18 3.32 11.46
CA VAL A 86 -8.08 3.84 12.83
C VAL A 86 -8.50 5.31 12.92
N ASP A 87 -8.33 5.91 14.10
CA ASP A 87 -8.61 7.32 14.33
C ASP A 87 -7.84 8.23 13.36
N ARG A 88 -8.34 9.46 13.20
CA ARG A 88 -7.85 10.40 12.18
C ARG A 88 -6.38 10.74 12.34
N ALA A 89 -5.88 10.90 13.56
CA ALA A 89 -4.49 11.30 13.80
C ALA A 89 -3.54 10.16 13.44
N SER A 90 -3.82 8.96 13.96
CA SER A 90 -3.05 7.74 13.69
C SER A 90 -3.05 7.39 12.20
N ARG A 91 -4.20 7.52 11.54
CA ARG A 91 -4.33 7.31 10.09
C ARG A 91 -3.47 8.29 9.30
N THR A 92 -3.45 9.56 9.69
CA THR A 92 -2.63 10.59 9.01
C THR A 92 -1.14 10.29 9.18
N GLN A 93 -0.70 9.89 10.38
CA GLN A 93 0.70 9.51 10.62
C GLN A 93 1.10 8.29 9.78
N PHE A 94 0.24 7.26 9.76
CA PHE A 94 0.48 6.07 8.95
C PHE A 94 0.49 6.40 7.46
N ALA A 95 -0.47 7.16 6.94
CA ALA A 95 -0.52 7.54 5.52
C ALA A 95 0.75 8.27 5.06
N LYS A 96 1.30 9.17 5.89
CA LYS A 96 2.55 9.90 5.59
C LYS A 96 3.75 8.97 5.39
N SER A 97 3.89 7.94 6.20
CA SER A 97 4.98 6.96 6.07
C SER A 97 4.68 5.87 5.03
N HIS A 98 3.40 5.50 4.88
CA HIS A 98 2.96 4.42 4.00
C HIS A 98 2.93 4.81 2.52
N PHE A 99 2.53 6.04 2.21
CA PHE A 99 2.49 6.59 0.85
C PHE A 99 3.67 7.53 0.57
N GLY A 100 4.12 8.28 1.58
CA GLY A 100 5.28 9.16 1.48
C GLY A 100 6.58 8.50 1.94
N GLN A 101 7.55 9.34 2.31
CA GLN A 101 8.86 8.93 2.89
C GLN A 101 9.60 7.86 2.07
N GLY A 102 9.62 8.03 0.75
CA GLY A 102 10.31 7.12 -0.16
C GLY A 102 9.55 5.81 -0.43
N SER A 103 8.28 5.71 -0.06
CA SER A 103 7.42 4.65 -0.60
C SER A 103 7.06 4.97 -2.06
N ILE A 104 6.94 3.93 -2.88
CA ILE A 104 6.55 4.05 -4.29
C ILE A 104 5.34 3.15 -4.52
N LEU A 105 4.33 3.66 -5.22
CA LEU A 105 3.21 2.88 -5.71
C LEU A 105 3.34 2.68 -7.22
N VAL A 106 3.18 1.45 -7.70
CA VAL A 106 3.25 1.08 -9.11
C VAL A 106 1.93 0.44 -9.51
N THR A 107 1.33 0.95 -10.57
CA THR A 107 0.09 0.44 -11.18
C THR A 107 0.37 -0.04 -12.60
N PHE A 108 -0.39 -1.01 -13.09
CA PHE A 108 -0.11 -1.64 -14.38
C PHE A 108 -1.21 -1.39 -15.42
N GLY A 109 -1.41 -0.10 -15.68
CA GLY A 109 -2.37 0.39 -16.65
C GLY A 109 -3.40 1.30 -16.02
N TRP A 110 -4.40 1.66 -16.83
CA TRP A 110 -5.38 2.68 -16.48
C TRP A 110 -6.40 2.21 -15.44
N ASN A 111 -6.86 0.97 -15.55
CA ASN A 111 -7.89 0.44 -14.65
C ASN A 111 -7.34 0.34 -13.22
N ASP A 112 -6.13 -0.20 -13.08
CA ASP A 112 -5.43 -0.27 -11.79
C ASP A 112 -5.25 1.13 -11.17
N LEU A 113 -4.84 2.11 -11.98
CA LEU A 113 -4.71 3.49 -11.53
C LEU A 113 -6.02 4.07 -11.00
N ILE A 114 -7.11 3.93 -11.75
CA ILE A 114 -8.43 4.44 -11.31
C ILE A 114 -8.80 3.83 -9.95
N GLU A 115 -8.65 2.52 -9.81
CA GLU A 115 -9.05 1.82 -8.59
C GLU A 115 -8.22 2.27 -7.39
N VAL A 116 -6.91 2.51 -7.58
CA VAL A 116 -6.07 3.17 -6.57
C VAL A 116 -6.61 4.55 -6.20
N LEU A 117 -6.80 5.43 -7.18
CA LEU A 117 -7.18 6.81 -6.93
C LEU A 117 -8.55 6.94 -6.28
N ARG A 118 -9.47 6.01 -6.57
CA ARG A 118 -10.78 5.92 -5.91
C ARG A 118 -10.69 5.45 -4.46
N ALA A 119 -9.74 4.58 -4.16
CA ALA A 119 -9.65 3.95 -2.86
C ALA A 119 -8.76 4.73 -1.87
N VAL A 120 -7.85 5.57 -2.36
CA VAL A 120 -7.04 6.47 -1.54
C VAL A 120 -7.87 7.70 -1.15
N GLN A 121 -7.84 8.08 0.14
CA GLN A 121 -8.49 9.30 0.62
C GLN A 121 -7.86 10.54 -0.04
N GLU A 122 -8.67 11.53 -0.38
CA GLU A 122 -8.24 12.75 -1.10
C GLU A 122 -7.07 13.46 -0.41
N ASP A 123 -7.13 13.61 0.93
CA ASP A 123 -6.07 14.19 1.76
C ASP A 123 -4.72 13.45 1.66
N HIS A 124 -4.73 12.18 1.23
CA HIS A 124 -3.53 11.36 1.08
C HIS A 124 -3.00 11.31 -0.35
N LEU A 125 -3.77 11.73 -1.35
CA LEU A 125 -3.34 11.73 -2.75
C LEU A 125 -2.02 12.52 -2.95
N PRO A 126 -1.81 13.70 -2.34
CA PRO A 126 -0.56 14.45 -2.49
C PRO A 126 0.68 13.75 -1.91
N LEU A 127 0.49 12.72 -1.09
CA LEU A 127 1.58 11.94 -0.50
C LEU A 127 2.05 10.83 -1.43
N LEU A 128 1.23 10.47 -2.44
CA LEU A 128 1.55 9.38 -3.34
C LEU A 128 2.75 9.76 -4.21
N ARG A 129 3.59 8.77 -4.45
CA ARG A 129 4.56 8.78 -5.53
C ARG A 129 4.25 7.59 -6.43
N LEU A 130 3.68 7.86 -7.60
CA LEU A 130 2.98 6.88 -8.39
C LEU A 130 3.65 6.66 -9.74
N TYR A 131 3.90 5.41 -10.06
CA TYR A 131 4.40 4.99 -11.35
C TYR A 131 3.31 4.21 -12.05
N VAL A 132 3.10 4.51 -13.33
CA VAL A 132 2.21 3.73 -14.17
C VAL A 132 3.08 3.01 -15.17
N ARG A 133 2.95 1.69 -15.21
CA ARG A 133 3.61 0.82 -16.18
C ARG A 133 2.58 0.32 -17.18
N GLY A 134 3.02 0.07 -18.42
CA GLY A 134 2.14 -0.54 -19.43
C GLY A 134 1.64 -1.92 -19.01
N GLU A 135 0.51 -2.35 -19.60
CA GLU A 135 -0.09 -3.68 -19.33
C GLU A 135 0.90 -4.83 -19.55
N ARG A 136 1.86 -4.69 -20.46
CA ARG A 136 2.91 -5.67 -20.75
C ARG A 136 4.24 -5.42 -20.05
N CYS A 137 4.26 -4.60 -18.99
CA CYS A 137 5.50 -4.18 -18.35
C CYS A 137 6.44 -3.35 -19.25
N ASP A 138 5.95 -2.89 -20.42
CA ASP A 138 6.66 -1.99 -21.33
C ASP A 138 6.52 -0.52 -20.91
N GLU A 139 7.44 0.32 -21.40
CA GLU A 139 7.34 1.78 -21.30
C GLU A 139 6.05 2.30 -21.95
N LEU A 140 5.44 3.31 -21.32
CA LEU A 140 4.30 3.99 -21.91
C LEU A 140 4.77 4.97 -22.99
N ASP A 141 4.33 4.74 -24.23
CA ASP A 141 4.57 5.68 -25.33
C ASP A 141 3.92 7.06 -25.07
N SER A 142 4.42 8.10 -25.75
CA SER A 142 3.97 9.48 -25.55
C SER A 142 2.47 9.69 -25.81
N TYR A 143 1.88 8.91 -26.71
CA TYR A 143 0.45 8.98 -27.02
C TYR A 143 -0.38 8.44 -25.85
N ARG A 144 0.01 7.29 -25.29
CA ARG A 144 -0.61 6.73 -24.10
C ARG A 144 -0.44 7.68 -22.92
N GLN A 145 0.75 8.25 -22.70
CA GLN A 145 0.97 9.26 -21.65
C GLN A 145 -0.02 10.42 -21.74
N GLN A 146 -0.21 11.01 -22.92
CA GLN A 146 -1.18 12.09 -23.14
C GLN A 146 -2.62 11.66 -22.83
N LEU A 147 -3.00 10.45 -23.23
CA LEU A 147 -4.32 9.89 -22.89
C LEU A 147 -4.50 9.68 -21.38
N PHE A 148 -3.45 9.25 -20.68
CA PHE A 148 -3.46 9.10 -19.22
C PHE A 148 -3.69 10.45 -18.54
N THR A 149 -2.90 11.47 -18.91
CA THR A 149 -3.01 12.85 -18.40
C THR A 149 -4.42 13.40 -18.60
N LEU A 150 -4.94 13.36 -19.84
CA LEU A 150 -6.28 13.86 -20.16
C LEU A 150 -7.36 13.15 -19.34
N ARG A 151 -7.24 11.84 -19.14
CA ARG A 151 -8.24 11.08 -18.38
C ARG A 151 -8.19 11.35 -16.88
N CYS A 152 -7.02 11.63 -16.31
CA CYS A 152 -6.90 12.07 -14.91
C CYS A 152 -7.65 13.40 -14.71
N GLN A 153 -7.42 14.37 -15.58
CA GLN A 153 -8.12 15.67 -15.55
C GLN A 153 -9.64 15.50 -15.65
N LEU A 154 -10.13 14.69 -16.59
CA LEU A 154 -11.57 14.44 -16.77
C LEU A 154 -12.24 13.77 -15.55
N ARG A 155 -11.47 13.20 -14.63
CA ARG A 155 -11.95 12.56 -13.41
C ARG A 155 -11.73 13.42 -12.15
N GLY A 156 -11.24 14.65 -12.31
CA GLY A 156 -10.97 15.58 -11.20
C GLY A 156 -9.69 15.23 -10.42
N PHE A 157 -8.78 14.48 -11.03
CA PHE A 157 -7.49 14.12 -10.44
C PHE A 157 -6.38 15.08 -10.90
N ASP A 158 -6.64 16.39 -10.86
CA ASP A 158 -5.74 17.43 -11.39
C ASP A 158 -4.40 17.50 -10.64
N THR A 159 -4.36 17.02 -9.40
CA THR A 159 -3.14 16.95 -8.56
C THR A 159 -2.24 15.77 -8.91
N VAL A 160 -2.73 14.80 -9.68
CA VAL A 160 -2.03 13.52 -9.93
C VAL A 160 -0.96 13.65 -11.03
N GLU A 161 -1.02 14.67 -11.88
CA GLU A 161 0.02 14.89 -12.91
C GLU A 161 1.42 15.12 -12.33
N GLN A 162 1.51 15.74 -11.15
CA GLN A 162 2.79 15.95 -10.45
C GLN A 162 3.35 14.66 -9.83
N ILE A 163 2.55 13.60 -9.83
CA ILE A 163 2.77 12.37 -9.07
C ILE A 163 3.02 11.17 -10.01
N LEU A 164 2.66 11.29 -11.30
CA LEU A 164 2.75 10.24 -12.31
C LEU A 164 4.11 10.23 -13.03
N VAL A 165 4.82 9.10 -12.93
CA VAL A 165 6.00 8.83 -13.74
C VAL A 165 5.76 7.61 -14.62
N PHE A 166 5.99 7.75 -15.93
CA PHE A 166 5.58 6.79 -16.95
C PHE A 166 6.72 5.93 -17.53
N SER A 167 7.98 6.27 -17.26
CA SER A 167 9.16 5.55 -17.74
C SER A 167 10.33 5.65 -16.75
N GLY A 168 11.29 4.74 -16.89
CA GLY A 168 12.51 4.72 -16.06
C GLY A 168 12.28 4.28 -14.61
N LEU A 169 11.23 3.50 -14.33
CA LEU A 169 10.99 2.93 -13.00
C LEU A 169 12.22 2.15 -12.52
N GLU A 170 12.78 1.31 -13.37
CA GLU A 170 13.96 0.47 -13.08
C GLU A 170 15.16 1.34 -12.68
N LYS A 171 15.38 2.45 -13.39
CA LYS A 171 16.45 3.40 -13.07
C LYS A 171 16.18 4.11 -11.74
N VAL A 172 14.96 4.61 -11.53
CA VAL A 172 14.56 5.25 -10.27
C VAL A 172 14.75 4.30 -9.10
N LEU A 173 14.33 3.04 -9.26
CA LEU A 173 14.45 2.05 -8.20
C LEU A 173 15.91 1.74 -7.88
N LYS A 174 16.76 1.61 -8.91
CA LYS A 174 18.21 1.45 -8.71
C LYS A 174 18.82 2.66 -8.00
N ASP A 175 18.54 3.87 -8.47
CA ASP A 175 19.11 5.10 -7.91
C ASP A 175 18.67 5.31 -6.44
N GLU A 176 17.43 4.97 -6.08
CA GLU A 176 16.89 5.25 -4.73
C GLU A 176 17.06 4.13 -3.73
N PHE A 177 17.03 2.87 -4.18
CA PHE A 177 17.03 1.71 -3.30
C PHE A 177 18.35 0.95 -3.31
N ASP A 178 19.11 1.04 -4.40
CA ASP A 178 20.44 0.42 -4.55
C ASP A 178 21.58 1.44 -4.56
N GLY A 179 21.30 2.74 -4.68
CA GLY A 179 22.29 3.85 -4.71
C GLY A 179 22.99 4.14 -3.37
N LYS A 180 23.55 3.11 -2.71
CA LYS A 180 24.48 3.23 -1.58
C LYS A 180 25.81 2.56 -1.86
#